data_AF-A0A6I5NK99-F1
#
_entry.id   AF-A0A6I5NK99-F1
#
_cell.length_a   1.000
_cell.length_b   1.000
_cell.length_c   1.000
_cell.angle_alpha   90.00
_cell.angle_beta   90.00
_cell.angle_gamma   90.00
#
_symmetry.space_group_name_H-M   'P 1'
#
loop_
_entity.id
_entity.type
_entity.pdbx_description
1 polymer ?
#
loop_
_entity_poly.entity_id
_entity_poly.type
_entity_poly.pdbx_seq_one_letter_code
_entity_poly.pdbx_strand_id
1 'polypeptide(L)' 'MGQVCDTYGRVQGYANLYVVDGALIPGSSTCVNPALTIAAIAERCLEHLIPQDLQPGR' A
#
# COMPACT_ATOMS: atom_id res chain seq x y z
N MET A 1 2.60 5.43 5.67
CA MET A 1 1.64 6.03 4.70
C MET A 1 1.76 7.55 4.75
N GLY A 2 1.60 8.23 3.61
CA GLY A 2 1.53 9.69 3.54
C GLY A 2 2.87 10.44 3.54
N GLN A 3 4.00 9.73 3.54
CA GLN A 3 5.34 10.32 3.46
C GLN A 3 5.99 10.08 2.09
N VAL A 4 6.43 8.85 1.82
CA VAL A 4 7.01 8.43 0.53
C VAL A 4 5.94 7.88 -0.42
N CYS A 5 4.91 7.26 0.16
CA CYS A 5 3.76 6.74 -0.57
C CYS A 5 2.47 7.46 -0.17
N ASP A 6 1.48 7.48 -1.05
CA ASP A 6 0.10 7.86 -0.69
C ASP A 6 -0.54 6.84 0.29
N THR A 7 -1.84 6.98 0.56
CA THR A 7 -2.58 6.08 1.46
C THR A 7 -2.88 4.72 0.85
N TYR A 8 -2.61 4.50 -0.44
CA TYR A 8 -2.85 3.24 -1.17
C TYR A 8 -1.55 2.59 -1.65
N GLY A 9 -0.39 3.15 -1.28
CA GLY A 9 0.92 2.58 -1.60
C GLY A 9 1.57 3.14 -2.85
N ARG A 10 0.99 4.13 -3.55
CA ARG A 10 1.62 4.75 -4.74
C ARG A 10 2.85 5.55 -4.34
N VAL A 11 3.99 5.28 -4.98
CA VAL A 11 5.23 6.01 -4.69
C VAL A 11 5.18 7.40 -5.31
N GLN A 12 5.43 8.43 -4.50
CA GLN A 12 5.43 9.81 -4.98
C GLN A 12 6.54 10.01 -6.04
N GLY A 13 6.18 10.64 -7.17
CA GLY A 13 7.11 10.90 -8.27
C GLY A 13 7.32 9.73 -9.24
N TYR A 14 6.71 8.57 -9.00
CA TYR A 14 6.82 7.41 -9.87
C TYR A 14 5.45 6.87 -10.26
N ALA A 15 5.15 6.86 -11.56
CA ALA A 15 3.97 6.18 -12.07
C ALA A 15 4.18 4.67 -12.01
N ASN A 16 3.10 3.93 -11.70
CA ASN A 16 3.07 2.46 -11.71
C ASN A 16 4.07 1.78 -10.75
N LEU A 17 4.54 2.49 -9.72
CA LEU A 17 5.37 1.95 -8.65
C LEU A 17 4.62 2.01 -7.32
N TYR A 18 4.56 0.87 -6.62
CA TYR A 18 3.75 0.69 -5.43
C TYR A 18 4.53 -0.02 -4.31
N VAL A 19 4.29 0.37 -3.06
CA VAL A 19 4.75 -0.31 -1.84
C VAL A 19 3.52 -0.81 -1.09
N VAL A 20 3.40 -2.12 -0.95
CA VAL A 20 2.21 -2.79 -0.37
C VAL A 20 2.66 -3.86 0.64
N ASP A 21 3.54 -3.46 1.55
CA ASP A 21 4.13 -4.33 2.59
C ASP A 21 4.19 -3.61 3.95
N GLY A 22 4.98 -4.16 4.89
CA GLY A 22 5.17 -3.58 6.22
C GLY A 22 5.81 -2.19 6.22
N ALA A 23 6.57 -1.79 5.20
CA ALA A 23 7.18 -0.46 5.12
C ALA A 23 6.13 0.66 4.93
N LEU A 24 4.92 0.30 4.46
CA LEU A 24 3.82 1.24 4.35
C LEU A 24 3.22 1.60 5.72
N ILE A 25 3.40 0.74 6.74
CA ILE A 25 2.85 0.91 8.08
C ILE A 25 3.82 1.75 8.94
N PRO A 26 3.35 2.72 9.73
CA PRO A 26 4.20 3.39 10.71
C PRO A 26 4.77 2.38 11.71
N GLY A 27 6.09 2.38 11.92
CA GLY A 27 6.81 1.26 12.52
C GLY A 27 6.33 0.75 13.90
N SER A 28 5.65 1.58 14.70
CA SER A 28 5.13 1.18 16.03
C SER A 28 3.61 0.92 16.07
N SER A 29 2.93 0.83 14.92
CA SER A 29 1.46 0.77 14.89
C SER A 29 0.86 -0.57 15.35
N THR A 30 1.66 -1.60 15.56
CA THR A 30 1.19 -2.92 16.01
C THR A 30 1.91 -3.30 17.29
N CYS A 31 1.21 -3.28 18.42
CA CYS A 31 1.73 -3.75 19.72
C CYS A 31 1.77 -5.30 19.82
N VAL A 32 1.60 -5.98 18.69
CA VAL A 32 1.45 -7.42 18.49
C VAL A 32 2.08 -7.79 17.14
N ASN A 33 2.07 -9.07 16.78
CA ASN A 33 2.56 -9.51 15.47
C ASN A 33 1.86 -8.75 14.31
N PRO A 34 2.61 -8.05 13.42
CA PRO A 34 2.05 -7.20 12.37
C PRO A 34 1.48 -7.96 11.17
N ALA A 35 1.69 -9.28 11.05
CA ALA A 35 1.42 -10.02 9.82
C ALA A 35 0.00 -9.83 9.27
N LEU A 36 -1.02 -9.93 10.14
CA LEU A 36 -2.42 -9.75 9.71
C LEU A 36 -2.77 -8.29 9.41
N THR A 37 -2.12 -7.33 10.08
CA THR A 37 -2.29 -5.90 9.76
C THR A 37 -1.68 -5.57 8.40
N ILE A 38 -0.53 -6.15 8.07
CA ILE A 38 0.10 -6.03 6.74
C ILE A 38 -0.82 -6.61 5.68
N ALA A 39 -1.34 -7.83 5.89
CA ALA A 39 -2.25 -8.48 4.96
C ALA A 39 -3.52 -7.65 4.71
N ALA A 40 -4.18 -7.17 5.77
CA ALA A 40 -5.39 -6.36 5.66
C ALA A 40 -5.14 -5.03 4.93
N ILE A 41 -3.99 -4.38 5.18
CA ILE A 41 -3.61 -3.16 4.46
C ILE A 41 -3.33 -3.45 3.00
N ALA A 42 -2.67 -4.58 2.69
CA ALA A 42 -2.40 -4.98 1.32
C ALA A 42 -3.69 -5.22 0.53
N GLU A 43 -4.65 -5.95 1.11
CA GLU A 43 -5.98 -6.15 0.52
C GLU A 43 -6.69 -4.82 0.24
N ARG A 44 -6.72 -3.89 1.21
CA ARG A 44 -7.31 -2.56 1.04
C ARG A 44 -6.64 -1.76 -0.09
N CYS A 45 -5.31 -1.85 -0.21
CA CYS A 45 -4.59 -1.15 -1.28
C CYS A 45 -4.95 -1.74 -2.64
N LEU A 46 -4.93 -3.06 -2.78
CA LEU A 46 -5.23 -3.76 -4.04
C LEU A 46 -6.67 -3.52 -4.51
N GLU A 47 -7.64 -3.46 -3.60
CA GLU A 47 -9.03 -3.11 -3.91
C GLU A 47 -9.13 -1.74 -4.62
N HIS A 48 -8.21 -0.82 -4.32
CA HIS A 48 -8.17 0.50 -4.95
C HIS A 48 -7.29 0.54 -6.21
N LEU A 49 -6.12 -0.08 -6.16
CA LEU A 49 -5.13 -0.04 -7.24
C LEU A 49 -5.57 -0.81 -8.49
N ILE A 50 -6.20 -1.98 -8.32
CA ILE A 50 -6.62 -2.82 -9.44
C ILE A 50 -7.57 -2.07 -10.41
N PRO A 51 -8.70 -1.51 -9.96
CA PRO A 51 -9.64 -0.84 -10.87
C PRO A 51 -9.11 0.50 -11.40
N GLN A 52 -8.20 1.17 -10.70
CA GLN A 52 -7.77 2.52 -11.05
C GLN A 52 -6.50 2.55 -11.90
N ASP A 53 -5.55 1.68 -11.60
CA ASP A 53 -4.19 1.80 -12.12
C ASP A 53 -3.70 0.56 -12.86
N LEU A 54 -4.24 -0.63 -12.57
CA LEU A 54 -3.76 -1.91 -13.12
C LEU A 54 -4.71 -2.54 -14.15
N GLN A 55 -5.65 -1.76 -14.69
CA GLN A 55 -6.53 -2.21 -15.77
C GLN A 55 -5.70 -2.48 -17.05
N PRO A 56 -5.96 -3.56 -17.80
CA PRO A 56 -5.30 -3.82 -19.07
C PRO A 56 -5.52 -2.65 -20.06
N GLY A 57 -4.44 -2.12 -20.64
CA GLY A 57 -4.51 -1.03 -21.62
C GLY A 57 -4.29 0.37 -21.04
N ARG A 58 -4.00 0.49 -19.74
CA ARG A 58 -3.32 1.64 -19.14
C ARG A 58 -1.82 1.41 -19.00
#